data_AF-A0A947BFT0-F1
#
_entry.id   AF-A0A947BFT0-F1
#
_cell.length_a   1.000
_cell.length_b   1.000
_cell.length_c   1.000
_cell.angle_alpha   90.00
_cell.angle_beta   90.00
_cell.angle_gamma   90.00
#
_symmetry.space_group_name_H-M   'P 1'
#
loop_
_entity.id
_entity.type
_entity.pdbx_description
1 polymer ?
#
loop_
_entity_poly.entity_id
_entity_poly.type
_entity_poly.pdbx_seq_one_letter_code
_entity_poly.pdbx_strand_id
1 'polypeptide(L)'
;ARRHGSVRLSARTGCRRPVRDRPDAIGTDLRLLFGPEGIPSGLVDDAREVGLAVHAWTLRKENAYLPPMLRRGTSENGTGDVLGMVTILKAQGIDGVFTDDPGLVVSALAQ
;
A
#
# COMPACT_ATOMS: atom_id res chain seq x y z
N ALA A 1 24.26 28.53 -26.30
CA ALA A 1 24.73 27.83 -25.08
C ALA A 1 23.74 28.08 -23.95
N ARG A 2 22.78 27.17 -23.71
CA ARG A 2 21.82 27.28 -22.60
C ARG A 2 22.43 26.65 -21.36
N ARG A 3 22.64 27.44 -20.31
CA ARG A 3 23.12 26.97 -19.02
C ARG A 3 21.93 26.35 -18.29
N HIS A 4 21.95 25.03 -18.08
CA HIS A 4 21.03 24.37 -17.15
C HIS A 4 21.46 24.72 -15.73
N GLY A 5 20.70 25.61 -15.09
CA GLY A 5 20.85 25.90 -13.66
C GLY A 5 20.43 24.68 -12.85
N SER A 6 21.39 24.04 -12.18
CA SER A 6 21.09 23.02 -11.18
C SER A 6 20.52 23.69 -9.92
N VAL A 7 19.27 23.42 -9.59
CA VAL A 7 18.69 23.80 -8.29
C VAL A 7 19.11 22.72 -7.29
N ARG A 8 19.96 23.06 -6.32
CA ARG A 8 20.19 22.22 -5.14
C ARG A 8 19.17 22.59 -4.07
N LEU A 9 18.18 21.74 -3.85
CA LEU A 9 17.40 21.77 -2.61
C LEU A 9 18.30 21.31 -1.46
N SER A 10 18.55 22.20 -0.51
CA SER A 10 19.20 21.85 0.76
C SER A 10 18.11 21.54 1.78
N ALA A 11 17.79 20.25 1.95
CA ALA A 11 17.01 19.80 3.09
C ALA A 11 17.91 19.87 4.34
N ARG A 12 17.65 20.83 5.23
CA ARG A 12 18.26 20.83 6.56
C ARG A 12 17.60 19.72 7.38
N THR A 13 18.45 18.83 7.88
CA THR A 13 18.22 17.68 8.79
C THR A 13 17.37 16.51 8.27
N GLY A 14 18.03 15.36 8.03
CA GLY A 14 17.40 14.04 7.99
C GLY A 14 17.99 13.11 6.93
N CYS A 15 17.73 13.39 5.66
CA CYS A 15 18.09 12.48 4.56
C CYS A 15 19.11 13.16 3.62
N ARG A 16 20.39 12.82 3.79
CA ARG A 16 21.50 13.39 2.99
C ARG A 16 21.88 12.57 1.76
N ARG A 17 21.20 11.44 1.53
CA ARG A 17 21.49 10.60 0.35
C ARG A 17 20.73 11.15 -0.87
N PRO A 18 21.40 11.28 -2.02
CA PRO A 18 20.68 11.56 -3.26
C PRO A 18 19.65 10.46 -3.49
N VAL A 19 18.43 10.86 -3.86
CA VAL A 19 17.41 9.93 -4.32
C VAL A 19 17.95 9.27 -5.59
N ARG A 20 17.78 7.95 -5.71
CA ARG A 20 18.17 7.21 -6.92
C ARG A 20 17.31 7.69 -8.09
N ASP A 21 17.86 7.68 -9.30
CA ASP A 21 17.11 8.06 -10.51
C ASP A 21 15.92 7.14 -10.79
N ARG A 22 15.98 5.89 -10.29
CA ARG A 22 14.90 4.90 -10.37
C ARG A 22 14.28 4.68 -8.99
N PRO A 23 12.93 4.67 -8.87
CA PRO A 23 12.27 4.28 -7.63
C PRO A 23 12.48 2.80 -7.34
N ASP A 24 12.54 2.45 -6.06
CA ASP A 24 12.58 1.05 -5.62
C ASP A 24 11.17 0.48 -5.36
N ALA A 25 10.15 1.35 -5.26
CA ALA A 25 8.78 0.97 -4.94
C ALA A 25 7.74 1.96 -5.49
N ILE A 26 6.49 1.49 -5.62
CA ILE A 26 5.30 2.32 -5.86
C ILE A 26 4.34 2.28 -4.67
N GLY A 27 3.64 3.40 -4.46
CA GLY A 27 2.54 3.50 -3.52
C GLY A 27 1.20 3.53 -4.27
N THR A 28 0.29 2.60 -4.00
CA THR A 28 -0.98 2.49 -4.73
C THR A 28 -2.19 2.48 -3.81
N ASP A 29 -3.30 3.04 -4.28
CA ASP A 29 -4.57 2.91 -3.57
C ASP A 29 -5.00 1.44 -3.58
N LEU A 30 -5.37 0.90 -2.42
CA LEU A 30 -5.75 -0.50 -2.25
C LEU A 30 -6.89 -0.92 -3.19
N ARG A 31 -7.77 0.01 -3.57
CA ARG A 31 -8.89 -0.24 -4.50
C ARG A 31 -8.42 -0.47 -5.94
N LEU A 32 -7.19 -0.09 -6.28
CA LEU A 32 -6.63 -0.35 -7.61
C LEU A 32 -6.02 -1.75 -7.73
N LEU A 33 -5.87 -2.47 -6.61
CA LEU A 33 -5.34 -3.83 -6.62
C LEU A 33 -6.34 -4.87 -7.12
N PHE A 34 -7.64 -4.55 -7.06
CA PHE A 34 -8.72 -5.47 -7.35
C PHE A 34 -9.77 -4.83 -8.26
N GLY A 35 -10.21 -5.57 -9.27
CA GLY A 35 -11.34 -5.22 -10.12
C GLY A 35 -12.71 -5.46 -9.45
N PRO A 36 -13.82 -5.25 -10.20
CA PRO A 36 -15.19 -5.27 -9.68
C PRO A 36 -15.64 -6.54 -8.96
N GLU A 37 -14.95 -7.66 -9.17
CA GLU A 37 -15.26 -8.96 -8.55
C GLU A 37 -14.16 -9.48 -7.61
N GLY A 38 -13.26 -8.60 -7.15
CA GLY A 38 -12.10 -9.00 -6.36
C GLY A 38 -11.00 -9.69 -7.18
N ILE A 39 -11.12 -9.67 -8.51
CA ILE A 39 -10.09 -10.20 -9.43
C ILE A 39 -8.86 -9.28 -9.34
N PRO A 40 -7.65 -9.81 -9.14
CA PRO A 40 -6.42 -9.01 -9.14
C PRO A 40 -6.27 -8.21 -10.45
N SER A 41 -5.87 -6.95 -10.35
CA SER A 41 -5.80 -6.04 -11.51
C SER A 41 -4.59 -6.26 -12.42
N GLY A 42 -3.62 -7.09 -12.01
CA GLY A 42 -2.32 -7.24 -12.69
C GLY A 42 -1.28 -6.18 -12.30
N LEU A 43 -1.67 -5.12 -11.59
CA LEU A 43 -0.77 -4.03 -11.18
C LEU A 43 0.45 -4.54 -10.39
N VAL A 44 0.24 -5.51 -9.50
CA VAL A 44 1.33 -6.07 -8.68
C VAL A 44 2.30 -6.88 -9.52
N ASP A 45 1.79 -7.65 -10.47
CA ASP A 45 2.60 -8.45 -11.39
C ASP A 45 3.44 -7.55 -12.29
N ASP A 46 2.82 -6.53 -12.88
CA ASP A 46 3.50 -5.53 -13.73
C ASP A 46 4.62 -4.82 -12.95
N ALA A 47 4.35 -4.39 -11.72
CA ALA A 47 5.34 -3.74 -10.86
C ALA A 47 6.52 -4.68 -10.54
N ARG A 48 6.21 -5.94 -10.24
CA ARG A 48 7.20 -6.96 -9.92
C ARG A 48 8.08 -7.31 -11.12
N GLU A 49 7.52 -7.36 -12.32
CA GLU A 49 8.28 -7.61 -13.56
C GLU A 49 9.37 -6.56 -13.78
N VAL A 50 9.09 -5.30 -13.43
CA VAL A 50 10.08 -4.21 -13.47
C VAL A 50 10.84 -4.02 -12.15
N GLY A 51 10.77 -4.97 -11.22
CA GLY A 51 11.54 -4.97 -9.98
C GLY A 51 11.16 -3.86 -8.99
N LEU A 52 9.90 -3.40 -9.00
CA LEU A 52 9.37 -2.44 -8.04
C LEU A 52 8.61 -3.18 -6.92
N ALA A 53 8.86 -2.81 -5.67
CA ALA A 53 8.00 -3.21 -4.57
C ALA A 53 6.67 -2.43 -4.60
N VAL A 54 5.61 -3.03 -4.06
CA VAL A 54 4.27 -2.41 -4.01
C VAL A 54 3.83 -2.21 -2.57
N HIS A 55 3.60 -0.96 -2.20
CA HIS A 55 3.01 -0.59 -0.92
C HIS A 55 1.58 -0.05 -1.12
N ALA A 56 0.59 -0.68 -0.49
CA ALA A 56 -0.82 -0.30 -0.65
C ALA A 56 -1.27 0.68 0.44
N TRP A 57 -2.05 1.70 0.08
CA TRP A 57 -2.67 2.63 1.02
C TRP A 57 -4.18 2.78 0.72
N THR A 58 -5.07 2.92 1.69
CA THR A 58 -4.88 2.78 3.14
C THR A 58 -5.67 1.56 3.63
N LEU A 59 -4.99 0.63 4.30
CA LEU A 59 -5.65 -0.47 4.99
C LEU A 59 -6.33 0.06 6.26
N ARG A 60 -7.65 0.10 6.20
CA ARG A 60 -8.54 0.59 7.26
C ARG A 60 -9.35 -0.55 7.86
N LYS A 61 -9.71 -0.41 9.14
CA LYS A 61 -10.45 -1.45 9.87
C LYS A 61 -11.96 -1.38 9.69
N GLU A 62 -12.46 -0.23 9.27
CA GLU A 62 -13.88 0.04 9.15
C GLU A 62 -14.49 -0.71 7.96
N ASN A 63 -15.67 -1.30 8.17
CA ASN A 63 -16.39 -2.08 7.17
C ASN A 63 -16.56 -1.36 5.82
N ALA A 64 -16.72 -0.03 5.84
CA ALA A 64 -16.85 0.78 4.63
C ALA A 64 -15.69 0.59 3.64
N TYR A 65 -14.47 0.31 4.13
CA TYR A 65 -13.26 0.16 3.33
C TYR A 65 -12.91 -1.30 3.04
N LEU A 66 -13.62 -2.24 3.65
CA LEU A 66 -13.38 -3.66 3.46
C LEU A 66 -14.30 -4.25 2.39
N PRO A 67 -13.82 -5.26 1.63
CA PRO A 67 -14.67 -6.08 0.78
C PRO A 67 -15.86 -6.65 1.55
N PRO A 68 -17.03 -6.85 0.93
CA PRO A 68 -18.24 -7.32 1.63
C PRO A 68 -18.03 -8.59 2.47
N MET A 69 -17.22 -9.53 1.97
CA MET A 69 -16.90 -10.80 2.66
C MET A 69 -16.10 -10.62 3.96
N LEU A 70 -15.46 -9.46 4.16
CA LEU A 70 -14.68 -9.14 5.36
C LEU A 70 -15.40 -8.16 6.29
N ARG A 71 -16.63 -7.75 5.97
CA ARG A 71 -17.42 -6.86 6.82
C ARG A 71 -18.02 -7.63 7.98
N ARG A 72 -18.00 -7.05 9.18
CA ARG A 72 -18.59 -7.63 10.40
C ARG A 72 -19.72 -6.74 10.94
N GLY A 73 -20.90 -7.32 11.11
CA GLY A 73 -22.09 -6.57 11.52
C GLY A 73 -22.58 -5.62 10.42
N THR A 74 -23.37 -4.62 10.79
CA THR A 74 -24.07 -3.73 9.84
C THR A 74 -23.58 -2.28 9.86
N SER A 75 -22.79 -1.88 10.85
CA SER A 75 -22.26 -0.51 10.93
C SER A 75 -21.11 -0.31 9.96
N GLU A 76 -21.18 0.71 9.11
CA GLU A 76 -20.11 1.06 8.17
C GLU A 76 -18.79 1.43 8.88
N ASN A 77 -18.89 2.08 10.04
CA ASN A 77 -17.74 2.45 10.88
C ASN A 77 -17.34 1.33 11.88
N GLY A 78 -18.05 0.20 11.85
CA GLY A 78 -17.73 -0.96 12.67
C GLY A 78 -16.41 -1.61 12.25
N THR A 79 -15.69 -2.21 13.19
CA THR A 79 -14.45 -2.94 12.92
C THR A 79 -14.74 -4.28 12.24
N GLY A 80 -14.30 -4.43 10.99
CA GLY A 80 -14.42 -5.66 10.22
C GLY A 80 -13.25 -6.63 10.42
N ASP A 81 -13.01 -7.48 9.42
CA ASP A 81 -11.95 -8.47 9.41
C ASP A 81 -10.68 -7.97 8.71
N VAL A 82 -9.89 -7.19 9.46
CA VAL A 82 -8.59 -6.70 8.98
C VAL A 82 -7.58 -7.82 8.79
N LEU A 83 -7.64 -8.87 9.62
CA LEU A 83 -6.72 -10.01 9.50
C LEU A 83 -6.93 -10.73 8.17
N GLY A 84 -8.19 -11.03 7.82
CA GLY A 84 -8.53 -11.59 6.52
C GLY A 84 -8.03 -10.72 5.36
N MET A 85 -8.13 -9.39 5.49
CA MET A 85 -7.62 -8.47 4.47
C MET A 85 -6.09 -8.53 4.35
N VAL A 86 -5.37 -8.57 5.46
CA VAL A 86 -3.91 -8.73 5.48
C VAL A 86 -3.50 -10.04 4.81
N THR A 87 -4.21 -11.15 5.09
CA THR A 87 -3.95 -12.44 4.45
C THR A 87 -4.13 -12.37 2.93
N ILE A 88 -5.19 -11.72 2.44
CA ILE A 88 -5.42 -11.52 1.01
C ILE A 88 -4.28 -10.71 0.39
N LEU A 89 -3.92 -9.57 1.00
CA LEU A 89 -2.86 -8.70 0.47
C LEU A 89 -1.50 -9.42 0.41
N LYS A 90 -1.15 -10.21 1.44
CA LYS A 90 0.05 -11.05 1.43
C LYS A 90 0.01 -12.08 0.31
N ALA A 91 -1.12 -12.75 0.11
CA ALA A 91 -1.29 -13.74 -0.96
C ALA A 91 -1.15 -13.12 -2.36
N GLN A 92 -1.50 -11.83 -2.51
CA GLN A 92 -1.33 -11.06 -3.74
C GLN A 92 0.08 -10.49 -3.93
N GLY A 93 1.02 -10.79 -3.03
CA GLY A 93 2.41 -10.34 -3.16
C GLY A 93 2.64 -8.87 -2.83
N ILE A 94 1.76 -8.23 -2.06
CA ILE A 94 1.95 -6.86 -1.58
C ILE A 94 3.08 -6.83 -0.54
N ASP A 95 4.06 -5.94 -0.76
CA ASP A 95 5.26 -5.85 0.08
C ASP A 95 5.03 -5.05 1.38
N GLY A 96 4.02 -4.17 1.40
CA GLY A 96 3.74 -3.33 2.55
C GLY A 96 2.39 -2.63 2.47
N VAL A 97 1.92 -2.15 3.62
CA VAL A 97 0.66 -1.41 3.72
C VAL A 97 0.84 -0.16 4.58
N PHE A 98 0.14 0.90 4.18
CA PHE A 98 -0.12 2.04 5.03
C PHE A 98 -1.45 1.81 5.76
N THR A 99 -1.45 2.00 7.07
CA THR A 99 -2.62 1.78 7.92
C THR A 99 -2.65 2.80 9.05
N ASP A 100 -3.86 3.17 9.46
CA ASP A 100 -4.10 4.03 10.61
C ASP A 100 -4.05 3.22 11.94
N ASP A 101 -4.07 1.88 11.87
CA ASP A 101 -4.08 0.96 13.03
C ASP A 101 -2.88 -0.03 12.99
N PRO A 102 -1.62 0.44 13.08
CA PRO A 102 -0.45 -0.40 12.90
C PRO A 102 -0.33 -1.54 13.92
N GLY A 103 -0.75 -1.32 15.18
CA GLY A 103 -0.73 -2.37 16.21
C GLY A 103 -1.65 -3.56 15.86
N LEU A 104 -2.81 -3.29 15.26
CA LEU A 104 -3.74 -4.32 14.80
C LEU A 104 -3.14 -5.10 13.62
N VAL A 105 -2.57 -4.40 12.65
CA VAL A 105 -1.98 -5.00 11.44
C VAL A 105 -0.72 -5.82 11.76
N VAL A 106 0.16 -5.32 12.63
CA VAL A 106 1.36 -6.08 13.06
C VAL A 106 0.95 -7.34 13.82
N SER A 107 -0.04 -7.26 14.71
CA SER A 107 -0.56 -8.45 15.40
C SER A 107 -1.18 -9.46 14.42
N ALA A 108 -1.77 -8.98 13.32
CA ALA A 108 -2.29 -9.82 12.25
C ALA A 108 -1.17 -10.49 11.41
N LEU A 109 0.00 -9.86 11.28
CA LEU A 109 1.15 -10.42 10.57
C LEU A 109 1.92 -11.49 11.35
N ALA A 110 1.79 -11.49 12.68
CA ALA A 110 2.48 -12.40 13.59
C ALA A 110 1.74 -13.73 13.86
N GLN A 111 0.53 -13.88 13.33
CA GLN A 111 -0.29 -15.09 13.38
C GLN A 111 -0.12 -15.91 12.10
#